data_AF-A0A101XC53-F1
#
_entry.id   AF-A0A101XC53-F1
#
_cell.length_a   1.000
_cell.length_b   1.000
_cell.length_c   1.000
_cell.angle_alpha   90.00
_cell.angle_beta   90.00
_cell.angle_gamma   90.00
#
_symmetry.space_group_name_H-M   'P 1'
#
loop_
_entity.id
_entity.type
_entity.pdbx_description
1 polymer ?
#
loop_
_entity_poly.entity_id
_entity_poly.type
_entity_poly.pdbx_seq_one_letter_code
_entity_poly.pdbx_strand_id
1 'polypeptide(L)'
;MTFGRYGKDNKAFGFATARADAPGGREADAERFSALIKALTGEEPRIRRRSDGTIEVVCSREHLEGFMRYTELADAIARWLDETGRR
;
A
#
# COMPACT_ATOMS: atom_id res chain seq x y z
N MET A 1 4.56 4.59 4.45
CA MET A 1 3.51 3.76 5.08
C MET A 1 3.99 3.35 6.45
N THR A 2 3.12 3.27 7.45
CA THR A 2 3.41 2.71 8.77
C THR A 2 2.53 1.50 9.04
N PHE A 3 2.97 0.59 9.91
CA PHE A 3 2.24 -0.63 10.23
C PHE A 3 2.02 -0.72 11.73
N GLY A 4 0.92 -1.34 12.13
CA GLY A 4 0.64 -1.60 13.54
C GLY A 4 -0.46 -2.61 13.73
N ARG A 5 -0.74 -2.93 15.00
CA ARG A 5 -1.85 -3.80 15.37
C ARG A 5 -2.80 -3.04 16.29
N TYR A 6 -4.10 -3.17 16.05
CA TYR A 6 -5.12 -2.34 16.70
C TYR A 6 -6.39 -3.13 17.04
N GLY A 7 -7.12 -2.62 18.04
CA GLY A 7 -8.40 -3.17 18.50
C GLY A 7 -8.27 -4.39 19.43
N LYS A 8 -9.41 -4.87 19.93
CA LYS A 8 -9.48 -6.01 20.86
C LYS A 8 -8.94 -7.32 20.25
N ASP A 9 -9.05 -7.45 18.93
CA ASP A 9 -8.61 -8.64 18.20
C ASP A 9 -7.17 -8.52 17.66
N ASN A 10 -6.43 -7.46 18.02
CA ASN A 10 -5.03 -7.25 17.62
C ASN A 10 -4.79 -7.35 16.09
N LYS A 11 -5.71 -6.79 15.30
CA LYS A 11 -5.71 -6.88 13.83
C LYS A 11 -4.57 -6.06 13.24
N ALA A 12 -3.87 -6.62 12.26
CA ALA A 12 -2.79 -5.94 11.53
C ALA A 12 -3.36 -4.94 10.52
N PHE A 13 -2.79 -3.73 10.50
CA PHE A 13 -3.15 -2.66 9.59
C PHE A 13 -1.91 -1.92 9.08
N GLY A 14 -2.00 -1.44 7.85
CA GLY A 14 -1.08 -0.46 7.26
C GLY A 14 -1.76 0.90 7.10
N PHE A 15 -1.00 1.98 7.23
CA PHE A 15 -1.49 3.35 7.13
C PHE A 15 -0.58 4.17 6.22
N ALA A 16 -1.18 4.87 5.26
CA ALA A 16 -0.53 5.90 4.47
C ALA A 16 -1.31 7.21 4.62
N THR A 17 -0.60 8.33 4.60
CA THR A 17 -1.21 9.66 4.66
C THR A 17 -1.03 10.34 3.32
N ALA A 18 -2.13 10.83 2.76
CA ALA A 18 -2.11 11.56 1.50
C ALA A 18 -1.43 12.92 1.67
N ARG A 19 -0.56 13.25 0.72
CA ARG A 19 0.30 14.42 0.79
C ARG A 19 -0.40 15.68 0.29
N ALA A 20 -0.20 16.77 1.01
CA ALA A 20 -0.80 18.06 0.67
C ALA A 20 -0.15 18.72 -0.55
N ASP A 21 1.15 18.49 -0.69
CA ASP A 21 2.04 19.01 -1.73
C ASP A 21 2.09 18.10 -2.96
N ALA A 22 1.36 16.98 -2.96
CA ALA A 22 1.21 16.16 -4.13
C ALA A 22 0.46 16.90 -5.26
N PRO A 23 0.74 16.59 -6.54
CA PRO A 23 -0.04 17.13 -7.65
C PRO A 23 -1.53 16.85 -7.46
N GLY A 24 -2.36 17.92 -7.52
CA GLY A 24 -3.80 17.84 -7.27
C GLY A 24 -4.20 17.80 -5.78
N GLY A 25 -3.25 17.93 -4.85
CA GLY A 25 -3.47 17.95 -3.42
C GLY A 25 -3.80 16.58 -2.80
N ARG A 26 -4.28 16.59 -1.55
CA ARG A 26 -4.49 15.38 -0.74
C ARG A 26 -5.48 14.39 -1.35
N GLU A 27 -6.59 14.87 -1.92
CA GLU A 27 -7.62 13.99 -2.49
C GLU A 27 -7.09 13.24 -3.71
N ALA A 28 -6.47 13.95 -4.66
CA ALA A 28 -5.88 13.32 -5.84
C ALA A 28 -4.74 12.35 -5.49
N ASP A 29 -4.02 12.61 -4.41
CA ASP A 29 -3.00 11.69 -3.90
C ASP A 29 -3.62 10.45 -3.25
N ALA A 30 -4.68 10.61 -2.45
CA ALA A 30 -5.42 9.50 -1.85
C ALA A 30 -6.06 8.59 -2.91
N GLU A 31 -6.65 9.18 -3.96
CA GLU A 31 -7.22 8.43 -5.09
C GLU A 31 -6.17 7.63 -5.84
N ARG A 32 -5.01 8.23 -6.16
CA ARG A 32 -3.89 7.53 -6.81
C ARG A 32 -3.38 6.37 -5.95
N PHE A 33 -3.23 6.58 -4.65
CA PHE A 33 -2.86 5.50 -3.73
C PHE A 33 -3.92 4.39 -3.68
N SER A 34 -5.20 4.75 -3.60
CA SER A 34 -6.29 3.77 -3.56
C SER A 34 -6.31 2.91 -4.83
N ALA A 35 -6.22 3.55 -6.00
CA ALA A 35 -6.17 2.86 -7.29
C ALA A 35 -4.97 1.91 -7.40
N LEU A 36 -3.79 2.34 -6.95
CA LEU A 36 -2.60 1.49 -6.91
C LEU A 36 -2.81 0.28 -6.01
N ILE A 37 -3.31 0.48 -4.79
CA ILE A 37 -3.50 -0.62 -3.83
C ILE A 37 -4.51 -1.64 -4.39
N LYS A 38 -5.60 -1.17 -4.98
CA LYS A 38 -6.58 -2.04 -5.65
C LYS A 38 -5.97 -2.82 -6.80
N ALA A 39 -5.18 -2.16 -7.65
CA ALA A 39 -4.51 -2.83 -8.76
C ALA A 39 -3.54 -3.92 -8.29
N LEU A 40 -2.86 -3.70 -7.16
CA LEU A 40 -1.87 -4.63 -6.64
C LEU A 40 -2.48 -5.78 -5.82
N THR A 41 -3.58 -5.53 -5.12
CA THR A 41 -4.13 -6.48 -4.13
C THR A 41 -5.49 -7.04 -4.50
N GLY A 42 -6.17 -6.45 -5.49
CA GLY A 42 -7.55 -6.75 -5.85
C GLY A 42 -8.59 -6.03 -4.99
N GLU A 43 -8.18 -5.46 -3.86
CA GLU A 43 -9.07 -4.90 -2.85
C GLU A 43 -8.88 -3.39 -2.66
N GLU A 44 -9.98 -2.66 -2.46
CA GLU A 44 -9.92 -1.23 -2.20
C GLU A 44 -9.58 -0.94 -0.73
N PRO A 45 -8.58 -0.07 -0.47
CA PRO A 45 -8.27 0.32 0.90
C PRO A 45 -9.34 1.27 1.45
N ARG A 46 -9.45 1.33 2.78
CA ARG A 46 -10.38 2.26 3.43
C ARG A 46 -9.77 3.65 3.49
N ILE A 47 -10.48 4.67 2.98
CA ILE A 47 -10.10 6.07 3.14
C ILE A 47 -10.76 6.66 4.40
N ARG A 48 -9.97 7.31 5.26
CA ARG A 48 -10.44 8.01 6.47
C ARG A 48 -10.02 9.48 6.41
N ARG A 49 -11.00 10.38 6.44
CA ARG A 49 -10.79 11.82 6.59
C ARG A 49 -10.83 12.20 8.07
N ARG A 50 -9.79 12.86 8.56
CA ARG A 50 -9.70 13.38 9.93
C ARG A 50 -10.16 14.84 9.97
N SER A 51 -10.50 15.34 11.16
CA SER A 51 -10.96 16.72 11.38
C SER A 51 -9.90 17.78 11.06
N ASP A 52 -8.62 17.42 11.10
CA ASP A 52 -7.48 18.29 10.75
C ASP A 52 -7.21 18.34 9.22
N GLY A 53 -8.09 17.73 8.40
CA GLY A 53 -7.92 17.65 6.95
C GLY A 53 -6.93 16.58 6.50
N THR A 54 -6.38 15.78 7.42
CA THR A 54 -5.55 14.62 7.08
C THR A 54 -6.42 13.54 6.43
N ILE A 55 -5.96 13.02 5.29
CA ILE A 55 -6.58 11.87 4.63
C ILE A 55 -5.66 10.67 4.81
N GLU A 56 -6.18 9.64 5.47
CA GLU A 56 -5.48 8.37 5.68
C GLU A 56 -6.05 7.29 4.77
N VAL A 57 -5.15 6.54 4.14
CA VAL A 57 -5.44 5.31 3.42
C VAL A 57 -5.08 4.15 4.35
N VAL A 58 -6.06 3.32 4.68
CA VAL A 58 -5.95 2.22 5.65
C VAL A 58 -6.03 0.89 4.91
N CYS A 59 -4.94 0.14 5.00
CA CYS A 59 -4.79 -1.20 4.46
C CYS A 59 -5.10 -2.24 5.54
N SER A 60 -6.10 -3.09 5.30
CA SER A 60 -6.36 -4.29 6.10
C SER A 60 -5.26 -5.34 5.93
N ARG A 61 -5.35 -6.43 6.71
CA ARG A 61 -4.47 -7.58 6.58
C ARG A 61 -4.43 -8.17 5.16
N GLU A 62 -5.56 -8.23 4.46
CA GLU A 62 -5.64 -8.77 3.09
C GLU A 62 -4.78 -7.96 2.12
N HIS A 63 -4.81 -6.63 2.23
CA HIS A 63 -3.93 -5.76 1.45
C HIS A 63 -2.46 -6.04 1.74
N LEU A 64 -2.10 -6.22 3.03
CA LEU A 64 -0.71 -6.50 3.43
C LEU A 64 -0.24 -7.85 2.89
N GLU A 65 -1.07 -8.88 2.99
CA GLU A 65 -0.77 -10.21 2.41
C GLU A 65 -0.68 -10.14 0.88
N GLY A 66 -1.49 -9.31 0.23
CA GLY A 66 -1.38 -9.01 -1.20
C GLY A 66 -0.03 -8.38 -1.56
N PHE A 67 0.44 -7.40 -0.78
CA PHE A 67 1.75 -6.79 -1.01
C PHE A 67 2.91 -7.78 -0.85
N MET A 68 2.80 -8.73 0.07
CA MET A 68 3.87 -9.72 0.29
C MET A 68 4.11 -10.64 -0.92
N ARG A 69 3.12 -10.84 -1.78
CA ARG A 69 3.27 -11.63 -3.02
C ARG A 69 4.27 -11.01 -4.00
N TYR A 70 4.52 -9.70 -3.89
CA TYR A 70 5.53 -9.04 -4.72
C TYR A 70 6.96 -9.38 -4.34
N THR A 71 7.21 -9.87 -3.12
CA THR A 71 8.53 -10.41 -2.76
C THR A 71 8.88 -11.61 -3.64
N GLU A 72 7.93 -12.51 -3.86
CA GLU A 72 8.13 -13.68 -4.73
C GLU A 72 8.39 -13.26 -6.18
N LEU A 73 7.66 -12.26 -6.69
CA LEU A 73 7.88 -11.71 -8.03
C LEU A 73 9.27 -11.06 -8.14
N ALA A 74 9.67 -10.27 -7.15
CA ALA A 74 10.98 -9.62 -7.13
C ALA A 74 12.11 -10.65 -7.12
N ASP A 75 11.99 -11.69 -6.29
CA ASP A 75 12.97 -12.78 -6.21
C ASP A 75 13.06 -13.56 -7.52
N ALA A 76 11.92 -13.84 -8.16
CA ALA A 76 11.89 -14.52 -9.45
C ALA A 76 12.58 -13.70 -10.55
N ILE A 77 12.31 -12.39 -10.62
CA ILE A 77 12.96 -11.48 -11.58
C ILE A 77 14.47 -11.40 -11.29
N ALA A 78 14.87 -11.27 -10.03
CA ALA A 78 16.27 -11.17 -9.64
C ALA A 78 17.07 -12.42 -10.05
N ARG A 79 16.51 -13.61 -9.80
CA ARG A 79 17.12 -14.87 -10.24
C ARG A 79 17.27 -14.95 -11.75
N TRP A 80 16.21 -14.62 -12.49
CA TRP A 80 16.25 -14.63 -13.95
C TRP A 80 17.32 -13.68 -14.49
N LEU A 81 17.47 -12.49 -13.91
CA LEU A 81 18.51 -11.53 -14.29
C LEU A 81 19.93 -12.03 -13.97
N ASP A 82 20.18 -12.72 -12.85
CA ASP A 82 21.50 -13.30 -12.54
C ASP A 82 21.87 -14.43 -13.51
N GLU A 83 20.91 -15.33 -13.79
CA GLU A 83 21.09 -16.46 -14.69
C GLU A 83 21.34 -16.01 -16.15
N THR A 84 20.67 -14.94 -16.60
CA THR A 84 20.79 -14.42 -17.98
C THR A 84 21.82 -13.30 -18.14
N GLY A 85 22.27 -12.70 -17.04
CA GLY A 85 23.17 -11.54 -17.04
C GLY A 85 24.66 -11.88 -17.11
N ARG A 86 25.05 -13.15 -16.92
CA ARG A 86 26.43 -13.61 -17.14
C ARG A 86 26.71 -13.73 -18.64
N ARG A 87 27.38 -12.72 -19.19
CA ARG A 87 28.12 -12.79 -20.45
C ARG A 87 29.57 -12.42 -20.21
#